data_AF-A0A0L8HMH7-F1
#
_entry.id   AF-A0A0L8HMH7-F1
#
_cell.length_a   1.000
_cell.length_b   1.000
_cell.length_c   1.000
_cell.angle_alpha   90.00
_cell.angle_beta   90.00
_cell.angle_gamma   90.00
#
_symmetry.space_group_name_H-M   'P 1'
#
loop_
_entity.id
_entity.type
_entity.pdbx_description
1 polymer ?
#
loop_
_entity_poly.entity_id
_entity_poly.type
_entity_poly.pdbx_seq_one_letter_code
_entity_poly.pdbx_strand_id
1 'polypeptide(L)'
;MLGWRLLSRFNCNSSSHSNLISVLNTQYTRHYVSRRTECGFKIGDSASLSRTFNHTHLKTLAGLILDFNPIHFDPEYAKNTRFKQCIVHGVLINGLVSAVIATHIPGPGAVYLSSSIEFPNALFVDEPVTSEVTVTSIKGMVMTLNTVATATDRDKIVLKGKARVLVPKFKMKIVYEK
;
A
#
# COMPACT_ATOMS: atom_id res chain seq x y z
N MET A 1 3.06 -24.55 -6.04
CA MET A 1 1.77 -24.71 -5.34
C MET A 1 1.72 -23.72 -4.18
N LEU A 2 0.90 -22.66 -4.29
CA LEU A 2 0.34 -21.91 -3.16
C LEU A 2 -0.71 -20.98 -3.76
N GLY A 3 -1.94 -21.48 -3.82
CA GLY A 3 -3.08 -20.80 -4.42
C GLY A 3 -3.56 -19.65 -3.55
N TRP A 4 -3.72 -18.48 -4.16
CA TRP A 4 -4.36 -17.33 -3.54
C TRP A 4 -5.87 -17.57 -3.57
N ARG A 5 -6.48 -17.85 -2.42
CA ARG A 5 -7.95 -17.91 -2.27
C ARG A 5 -8.47 -16.50 -2.00
N LEU A 6 -8.97 -15.83 -3.04
CA LEU A 6 -9.92 -14.73 -2.85
C LEU A 6 -11.31 -15.32 -2.62
N LEU A 7 -11.84 -15.21 -1.41
CA LEU A 7 -13.26 -15.43 -1.12
C LEU A 7 -13.95 -14.08 -0.96
N SER A 8 -14.56 -13.58 -2.02
CA SER A 8 -15.62 -12.59 -1.90
C SER A 8 -16.74 -12.96 -2.89
N ARG A 9 -17.78 -13.63 -2.40
CA ARG A 9 -19.02 -13.87 -3.16
C ARG A 9 -19.95 -12.68 -2.97
N PHE A 10 -20.22 -11.93 -4.03
CA PHE A 10 -21.35 -11.01 -4.09
C PHE A 10 -21.95 -11.01 -5.49
N ASN A 11 -23.28 -11.20 -5.57
CA ASN A 11 -24.06 -11.27 -6.79
C ASN A 11 -24.80 -9.94 -6.98
N CYS A 12 -24.66 -9.26 -8.13
CA CYS A 12 -25.61 -8.22 -8.54
C CYS A 12 -25.42 -7.82 -10.02
N ASN A 13 -26.54 -7.70 -10.75
CA ASN A 13 -26.65 -7.28 -12.15
C ASN A 13 -26.54 -5.75 -12.29
N SER A 14 -25.68 -5.23 -13.17
CA SER A 14 -25.84 -3.91 -13.80
C SER A 14 -24.88 -3.66 -14.97
N SER A 15 -25.31 -2.76 -15.87
CA SER A 15 -24.74 -2.39 -17.17
C SER A 15 -23.39 -1.67 -17.09
N SER A 16 -22.46 -2.05 -17.97
CA SER A 16 -21.07 -1.56 -18.02
C SER A 16 -20.83 -0.54 -19.13
N HIS A 17 -20.01 0.48 -18.87
CA HIS A 17 -19.28 1.23 -19.89
C HIS A 17 -17.78 1.09 -19.54
N SER A 18 -16.97 0.59 -20.48
CA SER A 18 -15.55 0.28 -20.29
C SER A 18 -14.67 1.33 -20.97
N ASN A 19 -13.85 2.05 -20.21
CA ASN A 19 -12.71 2.80 -20.76
C ASN A 19 -11.44 2.03 -20.35
N LEU A 20 -10.71 1.53 -21.35
CA LEU A 20 -9.53 0.68 -21.17
C LEU A 20 -8.29 1.55 -20.94
N ILE A 21 -7.64 1.41 -19.78
CA ILE A 21 -6.28 1.95 -19.53
C ILE A 21 -5.40 0.75 -19.18
N SER A 22 -4.40 0.45 -20.02
CA SER A 22 -3.41 -0.59 -19.76
C SER A 22 -2.27 -0.02 -18.91
N VAL A 23 -1.98 -0.66 -17.78
CA VAL A 23 -0.76 -0.39 -16.99
C VAL A 23 0.07 -1.67 -17.00
N LEU A 24 1.13 -1.66 -17.79
CA LEU A 24 2.01 -2.81 -17.99
C LEU A 24 2.90 -2.97 -16.76
N ASN A 25 2.72 -4.06 -16.02
CA ASN A 25 3.76 -4.53 -15.10
C ASN A 25 3.69 -6.05 -15.00
N THR A 26 4.71 -6.73 -15.53
CA THR A 26 4.82 -8.20 -15.79
C THR A 26 3.90 -8.73 -16.90
N GLN A 27 4.03 -10.01 -17.28
CA GLN A 27 3.44 -10.74 -18.43
C GLN A 27 1.90 -10.66 -18.63
N TYR A 28 1.21 -9.72 -18.01
CA TYR A 28 -0.25 -9.59 -17.99
C TYR A 28 -0.65 -8.14 -18.26
N THR A 29 -1.68 -7.96 -19.08
CA THR A 29 -2.31 -6.64 -19.26
C THR A 29 -3.35 -6.44 -18.15
N ARG A 30 -3.25 -5.34 -17.41
CA ARG A 30 -4.30 -4.94 -16.44
C ARG A 30 -5.32 -4.05 -17.12
N HIS A 31 -6.58 -4.46 -17.07
CA HIS A 31 -7.72 -3.66 -17.55
C HIS A 31 -8.56 -3.18 -16.36
N TYR A 32 -9.01 -1.93 -16.42
CA TYR A 32 -9.95 -1.37 -15.46
C TYR A 32 -11.35 -1.34 -16.07
N VAL A 33 -12.29 -2.05 -15.43
CA VAL A 33 -13.71 -1.99 -15.81
C VAL A 33 -14.46 -1.24 -14.74
N SER A 34 -15.06 -0.11 -15.11
CA SER A 34 -15.92 0.67 -14.21
C SER A 34 -17.34 0.11 -14.22
N ARG A 35 -17.91 -0.14 -13.03
CA ARG A 35 -19.36 -0.36 -12.85
C ARG A 35 -19.89 0.62 -11.82
N ARG A 36 -21.01 1.27 -12.14
CA ARG A 36 -21.74 2.08 -11.16
C ARG A 36 -22.34 1.16 -10.11
N THR A 37 -21.60 0.97 -9.03
CA THR A 37 -22.07 0.37 -7.79
C THR A 37 -21.65 1.30 -6.66
N GLU A 38 -22.57 1.54 -5.72
CA GLU A 38 -22.26 2.31 -4.52
C GLU A 38 -21.17 1.58 -3.73
N CYS A 39 -20.25 2.37 -3.17
CA CYS A 39 -19.07 1.85 -2.52
C CYS A 39 -19.41 1.38 -1.10
N GLY A 40 -19.85 0.12 -0.97
CA GLY A 40 -20.30 -0.48 0.30
C GLY A 40 -19.20 -0.79 1.33
N PHE A 41 -18.30 0.14 1.60
CA PHE A 41 -17.33 0.03 2.69
C PHE A 41 -17.98 0.34 4.04
N LYS A 42 -17.54 -0.34 5.09
CA LYS A 42 -17.99 -0.14 6.47
C LYS A 42 -16.81 0.28 7.36
N ILE A 43 -17.12 1.01 8.43
CA ILE A 43 -16.14 1.27 9.49
C ILE A 43 -15.70 -0.09 10.05
N GLY A 44 -14.39 -0.26 10.21
CA GLY A 44 -13.76 -1.51 10.63
C GLY A 44 -13.28 -2.40 9.49
N ASP A 45 -13.70 -2.16 8.23
CA ASP A 45 -13.12 -2.88 7.08
C ASP A 45 -11.60 -2.62 7.04
N SER A 46 -10.81 -3.68 6.88
CA SER A 46 -9.36 -3.57 6.77
C SER A 46 -8.79 -4.39 5.62
N ALA A 47 -7.59 -4.01 5.20
CA ALA A 47 -6.79 -4.78 4.27
C ALA A 47 -5.31 -4.60 4.59
N SER A 48 -4.49 -5.56 4.18
CA SER A 48 -3.06 -5.54 4.43
C SER A 48 -2.25 -6.07 3.26
N LEU A 49 -0.99 -5.62 3.16
CA LEU A 49 0.02 -6.17 2.26
C LEU A 49 1.33 -6.35 3.00
N SER A 50 2.03 -7.45 2.70
CA SER A 50 3.36 -7.73 3.23
C SER A 50 4.42 -7.61 2.16
N ARG A 51 5.61 -7.12 2.53
CA ARG A 51 6.77 -7.04 1.64
C ARG A 51 8.08 -7.09 2.44
N THR A 52 9.12 -7.59 1.81
CA THR A 52 10.52 -7.48 2.29
C THR A 52 11.29 -6.54 1.36
N PHE A 53 11.95 -5.53 1.93
CA PHE A 53 12.70 -4.54 1.17
C PHE A 53 14.22 -4.81 1.23
N ASN A 54 14.78 -5.25 0.11
CA ASN A 54 16.22 -5.40 -0.07
C ASN A 54 16.91 -4.12 -0.61
N HIS A 55 18.25 -4.15 -0.67
CA HIS A 55 19.06 -3.06 -1.19
C HIS A 55 18.73 -2.61 -2.62
N THR A 56 18.28 -3.51 -3.50
CA THR A 56 17.87 -3.14 -4.85
C THR A 56 16.68 -2.18 -4.81
N HIS A 57 15.66 -2.47 -4.00
CA HIS A 57 14.51 -1.58 -3.83
C HIS A 57 14.93 -0.21 -3.30
N LEU A 58 15.82 -0.17 -2.30
CA LEU A 58 16.30 1.09 -1.70
C LEU A 58 17.07 1.93 -2.74
N LYS A 59 17.94 1.30 -3.55
CA LYS A 59 18.68 1.99 -4.62
C LYS A 59 17.74 2.53 -5.70
N THR A 60 16.75 1.72 -6.12
CA THR A 60 15.74 2.16 -7.09
C THR A 60 14.96 3.38 -6.58
N LEU A 61 14.54 3.36 -5.31
CA LEU A 61 13.85 4.49 -4.71
C LEU A 61 14.77 5.73 -4.65
N ALA A 62 16.00 5.59 -4.16
CA ALA A 62 16.93 6.72 -4.05
C ALA A 62 17.26 7.35 -5.40
N GLY A 63 17.40 6.57 -6.46
CA GLY A 63 17.55 7.09 -7.81
C GLY A 63 16.35 7.93 -8.28
N LEU A 64 15.15 7.63 -7.78
CA LEU A 64 13.93 8.37 -8.12
C LEU A 64 13.72 9.62 -7.27
N ILE A 65 13.99 9.56 -5.97
CA ILE A 65 13.66 10.63 -5.01
C ILE A 65 14.88 11.44 -4.53
N LEU A 66 16.08 11.06 -4.98
CA LEU A 66 17.37 11.68 -4.66
C LEU A 66 17.78 11.59 -3.18
N ASP A 67 17.18 10.68 -2.41
CA ASP A 67 17.58 10.39 -1.02
C ASP A 67 18.66 9.31 -0.96
N PHE A 68 19.91 9.76 -1.01
CA PHE A 68 21.12 8.93 -0.90
C PHE A 68 21.74 8.97 0.50
N ASN A 69 20.97 9.23 1.56
CA ASN A 69 21.51 9.22 2.92
C ASN A 69 22.20 7.87 3.23
N PRO A 70 23.47 7.87 3.68
CA PRO A 70 24.24 6.64 3.87
C PRO A 70 23.62 5.68 4.88
N ILE A 71 22.73 6.14 5.77
CA ILE A 71 21.99 5.27 6.70
C ILE A 71 21.19 4.15 6.00
N HIS A 72 20.84 4.35 4.73
CA HIS A 72 20.09 3.37 3.94
C HIS A 72 20.99 2.35 3.20
N PHE A 73 22.28 2.62 3.05
CA PHE A 73 23.13 1.91 2.09
C PHE A 73 24.46 1.40 2.65
N ASP A 74 25.04 2.10 3.62
CA ASP A 74 26.40 1.86 4.09
C ASP A 74 26.38 1.21 5.48
N PRO A 75 26.73 -0.09 5.59
CA PRO A 75 26.83 -0.77 6.87
C PRO A 75 27.89 -0.16 7.81
N GLU A 76 29.00 0.36 7.30
CA GLU A 76 30.04 0.99 8.12
C GLU A 76 29.55 2.30 8.72
N TYR A 77 28.85 3.11 7.94
CA TYR A 77 28.15 4.27 8.47
C TYR A 77 27.09 3.86 9.51
N ALA A 78 26.24 2.89 9.17
CA ALA A 78 25.11 2.48 10.00
C ALA A 78 25.53 1.89 11.36
N LYS A 79 26.65 1.16 11.43
CA LYS A 79 27.26 0.64 12.69
C LYS A 79 27.53 1.73 13.71
N ASN A 80 27.84 2.94 13.25
CA ASN A 80 28.13 4.10 14.11
C ASN A 80 26.86 4.82 14.60
N THR A 81 25.68 4.45 14.10
CA THR A 81 24.40 5.04 14.51
C THR A 81 23.72 4.24 15.61
N ARG A 82 22.61 4.75 16.16
CA ARG A 82 21.77 4.01 17.12
C ARG A 82 21.13 2.75 16.54
N PHE A 83 21.02 2.66 15.22
CA PHE A 83 20.36 1.54 14.54
C PHE A 83 21.28 0.34 14.31
N LYS A 84 22.60 0.55 14.27
CA LYS A 84 23.65 -0.47 14.07
C LYS A 84 23.62 -1.24 12.74
N GLN A 85 22.59 -1.02 11.93
CA GLN A 85 22.33 -1.66 10.65
C GLN A 85 21.62 -0.68 9.71
N CYS A 86 21.71 -0.92 8.39
CA CYS A 86 20.99 -0.11 7.41
C CYS A 86 19.48 -0.22 7.62
N ILE A 87 18.77 0.90 7.45
CA ILE A 87 17.32 0.95 7.63
C ILE A 87 16.62 1.32 6.32
N VAL A 88 15.38 0.88 6.16
CA VAL A 88 14.54 1.20 5.01
C VAL A 88 14.06 2.66 5.07
N HIS A 89 14.02 3.36 3.92
CA HIS A 89 13.44 4.70 3.83
C HIS A 89 11.98 4.70 4.32
N GLY A 90 11.61 5.64 5.19
CA GLY A 90 10.23 5.75 5.69
C GLY A 90 9.20 5.93 4.56
N VAL A 91 9.57 6.64 3.48
CA VAL A 91 8.71 6.81 2.31
C VAL A 91 8.43 5.50 1.56
N LEU A 92 9.34 4.51 1.63
CA LEU A 92 9.10 3.19 1.03
C LEU A 92 8.04 2.41 1.82
N ILE A 93 8.06 2.53 3.15
CA ILE A 93 7.03 1.96 4.04
C ILE A 93 5.67 2.65 3.79
N ASN A 94 5.66 3.98 3.66
CA ASN A 94 4.45 4.71 3.27
C ASN A 94 3.96 4.35 1.84
N GLY A 95 4.88 4.04 0.92
CA GLY A 95 4.55 3.50 -0.39
C GLY A 95 3.78 2.18 -0.30
N LEU A 96 4.08 1.33 0.68
CA LEU A 96 3.33 0.10 0.94
C LEU A 96 1.91 0.40 1.44
N VAL A 97 1.74 1.38 2.35
CA VAL A 97 0.42 1.88 2.76
C VAL A 97 -0.38 2.35 1.55
N SER A 98 0.24 3.15 0.67
CA SER A 98 -0.38 3.62 -0.57
C SER A 98 -0.77 2.46 -1.49
N ALA A 99 0.04 1.40 -1.56
CA ALA A 99 -0.27 0.21 -2.35
C ALA A 99 -1.48 -0.53 -1.81
N VAL A 100 -1.61 -0.71 -0.48
CA VAL A 100 -2.81 -1.30 0.14
C VAL A 100 -4.05 -0.51 -0.25
N ILE A 101 -3.96 0.82 -0.15
CA ILE A 101 -5.06 1.72 -0.46
C ILE A 101 -5.49 1.61 -1.93
N ALA A 102 -4.53 1.70 -2.84
CA ALA A 102 -4.79 1.74 -4.28
C ALA A 102 -5.24 0.39 -4.86
N THR A 103 -4.92 -0.72 -4.20
CA THR A 103 -5.19 -2.07 -4.73
C THR A 103 -6.27 -2.84 -3.98
N HIS A 104 -6.55 -2.49 -2.72
CA HIS A 104 -7.52 -3.20 -1.88
C HIS A 104 -8.66 -2.28 -1.39
N ILE A 105 -8.35 -1.30 -0.53
CA ILE A 105 -9.38 -0.46 0.11
C ILE A 105 -8.94 1.01 0.19
N PRO A 106 -9.62 1.95 -0.51
CA PRO A 106 -10.81 1.76 -1.34
C PRO A 106 -10.58 1.01 -2.66
N GLY A 107 -9.32 0.77 -3.03
CA GLY A 107 -8.95 0.15 -4.29
C GLY A 107 -8.83 1.18 -5.44
N PRO A 108 -8.87 0.71 -6.70
CA PRO A 108 -8.55 1.55 -7.84
C PRO A 108 -9.45 2.78 -7.98
N GLY A 109 -8.84 3.92 -8.29
CA GLY A 109 -9.51 5.21 -8.39
C GLY A 109 -9.54 5.99 -7.07
N ALA A 110 -9.07 5.40 -5.97
CA ALA A 110 -8.81 6.14 -4.75
C ALA A 110 -7.71 7.18 -4.98
N VAL A 111 -7.93 8.41 -4.51
CA VAL A 111 -6.93 9.49 -4.58
C VAL A 111 -6.50 9.87 -3.17
N TYR A 112 -5.19 9.87 -2.93
CA TYR A 112 -4.62 10.25 -1.64
C TYR A 112 -4.78 11.76 -1.43
N LEU A 113 -5.46 12.18 -0.36
CA LEU A 113 -5.69 13.60 -0.04
C LEU A 113 -4.71 14.14 0.99
N SER A 114 -4.45 13.37 2.05
CA SER A 114 -3.50 13.75 3.10
C SER A 114 -3.11 12.53 3.93
N SER A 115 -1.94 12.59 4.56
CA SER A 115 -1.47 11.59 5.51
C SER A 115 -0.84 12.28 6.73
N SER A 116 -1.01 11.68 7.90
CA SER A 116 -0.29 12.04 9.13
C SER A 116 0.38 10.77 9.63
N ILE A 117 1.70 10.76 9.69
CA ILE A 117 2.50 9.55 9.90
C ILE A 117 3.58 9.79 10.95
N GLU A 118 3.78 8.79 11.81
CA GLU A 118 4.90 8.65 12.72
C GLU A 118 5.70 7.39 12.39
N PHE A 119 7.00 7.40 12.69
CA PHE A 119 7.91 6.24 12.55
C PHE A 119 8.49 5.85 13.92
N PRO A 120 7.76 5.07 14.75
CA PRO A 120 8.17 4.80 16.12
C PRO A 120 9.43 3.93 16.21
N ASN A 121 9.65 3.07 15.22
CA ASN A 121 10.80 2.16 15.14
C ASN A 121 11.34 2.12 13.70
N ALA A 122 12.61 1.81 13.54
CA ALA A 122 13.18 1.52 12.24
C ALA A 122 12.73 0.15 11.72
N LEU A 123 12.60 0.03 10.39
CA LEU A 123 12.55 -1.23 9.67
C LEU A 123 13.94 -1.50 9.10
N PHE A 124 14.51 -2.67 9.37
CA PHE A 124 15.82 -3.03 8.84
C PHE A 124 15.73 -3.54 7.40
N VAL A 125 16.82 -3.40 6.64
CA VAL A 125 16.91 -3.99 5.29
C VAL A 125 16.75 -5.51 5.40
N ASP A 126 16.05 -6.11 4.43
CA ASP A 126 15.71 -7.54 4.37
C ASP A 126 14.78 -8.04 5.49
N GLU A 127 14.24 -7.14 6.33
CA GLU A 127 13.20 -7.47 7.30
C GLU A 127 11.79 -7.44 6.63
N PRO A 128 10.92 -8.43 6.89
CA PRO A 128 9.54 -8.39 6.42
C PRO A 128 8.71 -7.34 7.17
N VAL A 129 7.91 -6.59 6.43
CA VAL A 129 6.94 -5.63 6.97
C VAL A 129 5.54 -5.92 6.42
N THR A 130 4.54 -5.86 7.29
CA THR A 130 3.12 -5.90 6.94
C THR A 130 2.52 -4.52 7.18
N SER A 131 1.98 -3.91 6.12
CA SER A 131 1.17 -2.70 6.23
C SER A 131 -0.31 -3.06 6.23
N GLU A 132 -1.06 -2.56 7.20
CA GLU A 132 -2.51 -2.66 7.31
C GLU A 132 -3.15 -1.26 7.29
N VAL A 133 -4.32 -1.16 6.66
CA VAL A 133 -5.18 0.02 6.76
C VAL A 133 -6.58 -0.39 7.21
N THR A 134 -7.21 0.42 8.06
CA THR A 134 -8.55 0.14 8.62
C THR A 134 -9.43 1.36 8.46
N VAL A 135 -10.65 1.20 7.94
CA VAL A 135 -11.62 2.29 7.80
C VAL A 135 -12.08 2.78 9.16
N THR A 136 -11.85 4.06 9.45
CA THR A 136 -12.29 4.69 10.71
C THR A 136 -13.40 5.71 10.52
N SER A 137 -13.59 6.23 9.30
CA SER A 137 -14.66 7.20 9.00
C SER A 137 -14.95 7.25 7.50
N ILE A 138 -16.22 7.39 7.15
CA ILE A 138 -16.68 7.65 5.78
C ILE A 138 -17.61 8.87 5.83
N LYS A 139 -17.25 9.96 5.13
CA LYS A 139 -18.03 11.20 5.05
C LYS A 139 -18.13 11.66 3.60
N GLY A 140 -19.30 11.43 3.00
CA GLY A 140 -19.48 11.63 1.56
C GLY A 140 -18.50 10.78 0.76
N MET A 141 -17.68 11.40 -0.08
CA MET A 141 -16.65 10.71 -0.85
C MET A 141 -15.29 10.61 -0.13
N VAL A 142 -15.15 11.13 1.09
CA VAL A 142 -13.89 11.09 1.82
C VAL A 142 -13.91 9.94 2.82
N MET A 143 -12.93 9.05 2.69
CA MET A 143 -12.67 7.98 3.64
C MET A 143 -11.42 8.33 4.45
N THR A 144 -11.48 8.09 5.76
CA THR A 144 -10.31 8.15 6.65
C THR A 144 -9.95 6.73 7.07
N LEU A 145 -8.67 6.42 6.99
CA LEU A 145 -8.08 5.14 7.30
C LEU A 145 -7.08 5.31 8.44
N ASN A 146 -7.12 4.45 9.44
CA ASN A 146 -5.99 4.22 10.33
C ASN A 146 -4.95 3.38 9.59
N THR A 147 -3.67 3.72 9.71
CA THR A 147 -2.58 3.03 9.01
C THR A 147 -1.56 2.54 10.03
N VAL A 148 -1.15 1.28 9.89
CA VAL A 148 -0.12 0.66 10.74
C VAL A 148 0.77 -0.18 9.84
N ALA A 149 2.09 -0.08 9.99
CA ALA A 149 3.00 -1.06 9.45
C ALA A 149 3.84 -1.66 10.57
N THR A 150 3.92 -2.99 10.58
CA THR A 150 4.59 -3.78 11.60
C THR A 150 5.71 -4.59 10.94
N ALA A 151 6.92 -4.46 11.48
CA ALA A 151 8.01 -5.36 11.18
C ALA A 151 7.69 -6.73 11.79
N THR A 152 7.38 -7.70 10.94
CA THR A 152 6.65 -8.92 11.32
C THR A 152 7.47 -9.80 12.26
N ASP A 153 8.77 -9.94 12.00
CA ASP A 153 9.63 -10.85 12.79
C ASP A 153 9.91 -10.32 14.20
N ARG A 154 9.99 -8.98 14.35
CA ARG A 154 10.24 -8.33 15.65
C ARG A 154 8.98 -7.91 16.39
N ASP A 155 7.82 -8.01 15.76
CA ASP A 155 6.55 -7.46 16.24
C ASP A 155 6.69 -6.00 16.71
N LYS A 156 7.25 -5.15 15.83
CA LYS A 156 7.44 -3.72 16.09
C LYS A 156 6.70 -2.86 15.08
N ILE A 157 5.90 -1.92 15.58
CA ILE A 157 5.29 -0.89 14.74
C ILE A 157 6.37 0.06 14.22
N VAL A 158 6.60 0.04 12.91
CA VAL A 158 7.58 0.89 12.21
C VAL A 158 6.94 2.11 11.56
N LEU A 159 5.63 2.07 11.31
CA LEU A 159 4.84 3.19 10.83
C LEU A 159 3.46 3.14 11.50
N LYS A 160 2.97 4.29 11.97
CA LYS A 160 1.56 4.43 12.36
C LYS A 160 1.03 5.79 11.96
N GLY A 161 -0.27 5.89 11.66
CA GLY A 161 -0.82 7.14 11.20
C GLY A 161 -2.27 7.09 10.76
N LYS A 162 -2.67 8.13 10.05
CA LYS A 162 -3.98 8.23 9.39
C LYS A 162 -3.81 8.71 7.96
N ALA A 163 -4.55 8.08 7.04
CA ALA A 163 -4.66 8.51 5.65
C ALA A 163 -6.08 8.99 5.36
N ARG A 164 -6.21 10.07 4.60
CA ARG A 164 -7.49 10.52 4.03
C ARG A 164 -7.43 10.35 2.53
N VAL A 165 -8.47 9.73 1.98
CA VAL A 165 -8.56 9.41 0.56
C VAL A 165 -9.92 9.80 0.01
N LEU A 166 -9.94 10.23 -1.25
CA LEU A 166 -11.16 10.37 -2.02
C LEU A 166 -11.51 9.00 -2.61
N VAL A 167 -12.73 8.55 -2.38
CA VAL A 167 -13.29 7.30 -2.90
C VAL A 167 -14.02 7.60 -4.21
N PRO A 168 -13.77 6.84 -5.30
CA PRO A 168 -14.47 7.05 -6.56
C PRO A 168 -15.97 6.73 -6.42
N LYS A 169 -16.82 7.43 -7.19
CA LYS A 169 -18.29 7.19 -7.21
C LYS A 169 -18.70 5.86 -7.86
N PHE A 170 -17.73 5.11 -8.37
CA PHE A 170 -17.93 3.84 -9.07
C PHE A 170 -16.83 2.87 -8.65
N LYS A 171 -17.18 1.60 -8.46
CA LYS A 171 -16.17 0.56 -8.27
C LYS A 171 -15.52 0.25 -9.60
N MET A 172 -14.19 0.40 -9.64
CA MET A 172 -13.37 -0.16 -10.69
C MET A 172 -12.93 -1.57 -10.28
N LYS A 173 -13.15 -2.55 -11.17
CA LYS A 173 -12.58 -3.90 -11.03
C LYS A 173 -11.32 -4.00 -11.87
N ILE A 174 -10.28 -4.61 -11.29
CA ILE A 174 -9.09 -5.04 -12.04
C ILE A 174 -9.43 -6.37 -12.70
N VAL A 175 -9.31 -6.42 -14.03
CA VAL A 175 -9.38 -7.66 -14.81
C VAL A 175 -7.96 -7.96 -15.31
N TYR A 176 -7.55 -9.21 -15.13
CA TYR A 176 -6.26 -9.70 -15.63
C TYR A 176 -6.53 -10.50 -16.90
N GLU A 177 -5.96 -10.07 -18.02
CA GLU A 177 -5.96 -10.82 -19.27
C GLU A 177 -4.56 -11.42 -19.50
N LYS A 178 -4.55 -12.65 -19.98
CA LYS A 178 -3.35 -13.39 -20.39
C LYS A 178 -3.02 -13.10 -21.84
#